data_AF-I0H4G2-F1
#
_entry.id   AF-I0H4G2-F1
#
_cell.length_a   1.000
_cell.length_b   1.000
_cell.length_c   1.000
_cell.angle_alpha   90.00
_cell.angle_beta   90.00
_cell.angle_gamma   90.00
#
_symmetry.space_group_name_H-M   'P 1'
#
loop_
_entity.id
_entity.type
_entity.pdbx_description
1 polymer ?
#
loop_
_entity_poly.entity_id
_entity_poly.type
_entity_poly.pdbx_seq_one_letter_code
_entity_poly.pdbx_strand_id
1 'polypeptide(L)'
;MPEPQFNFGNANFDGGQQIFGNENTVSQTNYAALSPREQVDSRLTTIRSEHPDPVLARREIAEIEQGLNEPTPENRNRLERALTRLAESTGDARTAAEAIAAISVIVAANWPF
;
A
#
# COMPACT_ATOMS: atom_id res chain seq x y z
N MET A 1 38.67 33.52 27.86
CA MET A 1 38.33 32.48 26.87
C MET A 1 36.88 32.08 27.14
N PRO A 2 35.94 32.45 26.26
CA PRO A 2 34.50 32.36 26.53
C PRO A 2 33.92 30.96 26.23
N GLU A 3 32.93 30.59 27.04
CA GLU A 3 32.19 29.31 27.05
C GLU A 3 31.27 29.15 25.82
N PRO A 4 31.07 27.93 25.30
CA PRO A 4 30.07 27.67 24.26
C PRO A 4 28.67 27.67 24.86
N GLN A 5 27.91 28.73 24.61
CA GLN A 5 26.47 28.80 24.87
C GLN A 5 25.72 27.84 23.94
N PHE A 6 25.23 26.73 24.48
CA PHE A 6 24.28 25.86 23.78
C PHE A 6 22.87 26.45 23.91
N ASN A 7 22.40 27.03 22.82
CA ASN A 7 21.04 27.54 22.70
C ASN A 7 20.11 26.37 22.30
N PHE A 8 19.43 25.77 23.28
CA PHE A 8 18.34 24.83 22.99
C PHE A 8 17.12 25.62 22.53
N GLY A 9 17.11 26.00 21.25
CA GLY A 9 15.92 26.48 20.58
C GLY A 9 14.87 25.38 20.53
N ASN A 10 13.68 25.70 21.03
CA ASN A 10 12.44 24.92 20.99
C ASN A 10 12.42 23.80 19.94
N ALA A 11 12.50 22.55 20.40
CA ALA A 11 12.10 21.40 19.61
C ALA A 11 10.58 21.34 19.57
N ASN A 12 9.98 21.92 18.53
CA ASN A 12 8.62 21.57 18.12
C ASN A 12 8.67 20.12 17.59
N PHE A 13 8.21 19.17 18.40
CA PHE A 13 7.89 17.82 17.93
C PHE A 13 6.49 17.84 17.33
N ASP A 14 6.41 18.31 16.09
CA ASP A 14 5.23 18.14 15.26
C ASP A 14 5.67 17.45 13.96
N GLY A 15 5.42 16.14 13.89
CA GLY A 15 5.11 15.40 12.66
C GLY A 15 5.98 15.56 11.40
N GLY A 16 7.22 16.05 11.46
CA GLY A 16 7.98 16.40 10.26
C GLY A 16 9.47 16.12 10.37
N GLN A 17 9.88 15.00 9.78
CA GLN A 17 11.22 14.68 9.26
C GLN A 17 12.43 15.37 9.91
N GLN A 18 13.13 14.63 10.79
CA GLN A 18 14.54 14.87 11.07
C GLN A 18 15.39 14.26 9.94
N ILE A 19 15.97 15.10 9.10
CA ILE A 19 17.01 14.71 8.14
C ILE A 19 18.36 14.98 8.81
N PHE A 20 19.01 13.93 9.29
CA PHE A 20 20.43 13.96 9.63
C PHE A 20 21.21 13.21 8.56
N GLY A 21 22.18 13.91 7.97
CA GLY A 21 23.44 13.40 7.42
C GLY A 21 23.37 12.14 6.56
N ASN A 22 23.47 12.35 5.25
CA ASN A 22 23.75 11.36 4.20
C ASN A 22 22.92 10.08 4.23
N GLU A 23 21.93 10.05 3.32
CA GLU A 23 21.26 8.84 2.85
C GLU A 23 20.40 8.13 3.90
N ASN A 24 19.46 8.86 4.50
CA ASN A 24 18.27 8.24 5.06
C ASN A 24 17.12 8.34 4.04
N THR A 25 17.18 7.52 3.00
CA THR A 25 16.03 7.23 2.14
C THR A 25 15.07 6.38 2.95
N VAL A 26 14.42 7.02 3.94
CA VAL A 26 13.21 6.47 4.53
C VAL A 26 12.15 6.58 3.44
N SER A 27 12.17 5.66 2.48
CA SER A 27 10.97 5.23 1.77
C SER A 27 10.06 4.52 2.78
N GLN A 28 9.69 5.19 3.87
CA GLN A 28 8.36 4.99 4.42
C GLN A 28 7.48 5.50 3.30
N THR A 29 7.08 4.59 2.41
CA THR A 29 5.98 4.81 1.48
C THR A 29 4.85 5.35 2.34
N ASN A 30 4.67 6.66 2.32
CA ASN A 30 3.71 7.32 3.18
C ASN A 30 2.37 7.08 2.51
N TYR A 31 1.81 5.88 2.71
CA TYR A 31 0.59 5.43 2.05
C TYR A 31 -0.56 6.41 2.31
N ALA A 32 -0.52 7.16 3.41
CA ALA A 32 -1.48 8.20 3.75
C ALA A 32 -1.45 9.43 2.81
N ALA A 33 -0.34 9.69 2.12
CA ALA A 33 -0.20 10.77 1.15
C ALA A 33 -0.53 10.34 -0.31
N LEU A 34 -0.67 9.03 -0.54
CA LEU A 34 -0.98 8.46 -1.85
C LEU A 34 -2.49 8.48 -2.12
N SER A 35 -2.88 8.73 -3.36
CA SER A 35 -4.26 8.58 -3.79
C SER A 35 -4.73 7.13 -3.57
N PRO A 36 -6.02 6.86 -3.33
CA PRO A 36 -6.52 5.49 -3.14
C PRO A 36 -6.09 4.53 -4.25
N ARG A 37 -6.03 5.02 -5.49
CA ARG A 37 -5.56 4.25 -6.66
C ARG A 37 -4.07 3.88 -6.57
N GLU A 38 -3.22 4.81 -6.14
CA GLU A 38 -1.78 4.60 -5.96
C GLU A 38 -1.51 3.66 -4.78
N GLN A 39 -2.30 3.76 -3.71
CA GLN A 39 -2.22 2.81 -2.59
C GLN A 39 -2.54 1.39 -3.04
N VAL A 40 -3.60 1.20 -3.84
CA VAL A 40 -3.94 -0.11 -4.40
C VAL A 40 -2.82 -0.61 -5.32
N ASP A 41 -2.31 0.22 -6.24
CA ASP A 41 -1.23 -0.16 -7.16
C ASP A 41 0.05 -0.63 -6.42
N SER A 42 0.46 0.12 -5.39
CA SER A 42 1.60 -0.26 -4.55
C SER A 42 1.38 -1.61 -3.87
N ARG A 43 0.15 -1.90 -3.39
CA ARG A 43 -0.18 -3.19 -2.77
C ARG A 43 -0.27 -4.32 -3.78
N LEU A 44 -0.77 -4.06 -5.00
CA LEU A 44 -0.76 -5.03 -6.10
C LEU A 44 0.69 -5.40 -6.49
N THR A 45 1.60 -4.42 -6.48
CA THR A 45 3.03 -4.66 -6.68
C THR A 45 3.62 -5.55 -5.59
N THR A 46 3.27 -5.33 -4.32
CA THR A 46 3.65 -6.22 -3.21
C THR A 46 3.14 -7.65 -3.41
N ILE A 47 1.86 -7.81 -3.77
CA ILE A 47 1.27 -9.13 -4.07
C ILE A 47 2.05 -9.79 -5.22
N ARG A 48 2.39 -9.08 -6.28
CA ARG A 48 3.14 -9.64 -7.42
C ARG A 48 4.55 -10.14 -7.03
N SER A 49 5.18 -9.53 -6.02
CA SER A 49 6.51 -9.91 -5.53
C SER A 49 6.45 -11.08 -4.54
N GLU A 50 5.51 -11.02 -3.59
CA GLU A 50 5.51 -11.86 -2.41
C GLU A 50 4.53 -13.04 -2.48
N HIS A 51 3.64 -13.08 -3.48
CA HIS A 51 2.65 -14.14 -3.61
C HIS A 51 3.29 -15.45 -4.09
N PRO A 52 2.98 -16.60 -3.45
CA PRO A 52 3.62 -17.88 -3.76
C PRO A 52 3.31 -18.40 -5.16
N ASP A 53 2.16 -18.03 -5.73
CA ASP A 53 1.79 -18.32 -7.11
C ASP A 53 1.82 -17.05 -7.98
N PRO A 54 2.91 -16.78 -8.71
CA PRO A 54 3.06 -15.55 -9.50
C PRO A 54 2.20 -15.54 -10.77
N VAL A 55 1.76 -16.71 -11.26
CA VAL A 55 0.92 -16.81 -12.47
C VAL A 55 -0.52 -16.44 -12.13
N LEU A 56 -1.05 -17.02 -11.05
CA LEU A 56 -2.33 -16.66 -10.48
C LEU A 56 -2.33 -15.19 -10.06
N ALA A 57 -1.29 -14.74 -9.36
CA ALA A 57 -1.18 -13.35 -8.93
C ALA A 57 -1.34 -12.37 -10.09
N ARG A 58 -0.60 -12.57 -11.19
CA ARG A 58 -0.69 -11.70 -12.38
C ARG A 58 -2.09 -11.67 -12.99
N ARG A 59 -2.75 -12.83 -13.08
CA ARG A 59 -4.10 -12.93 -13.64
C ARG A 59 -5.11 -12.17 -12.78
N GLU A 60 -5.12 -12.43 -11.49
CA GLU A 60 -6.10 -11.83 -10.58
C GLU A 60 -5.83 -10.34 -10.35
N ILE A 61 -4.55 -9.90 -10.36
CA ILE A 61 -4.19 -8.47 -10.36
C ILE A 61 -4.81 -7.74 -11.56
N ALA A 62 -4.73 -8.32 -12.77
CA ALA A 62 -5.32 -7.70 -13.96
C ALA A 62 -6.86 -7.54 -13.84
N GLU A 63 -7.55 -8.52 -13.26
CA GLU A 63 -8.99 -8.44 -13.00
C GLU A 63 -9.33 -7.32 -11.98
N ILE A 64 -8.50 -7.16 -10.94
CA ILE A 64 -8.64 -6.08 -9.95
C ILE A 64 -8.42 -4.71 -10.62
N GLU A 65 -7.37 -4.58 -11.45
CA GLU A 65 -7.09 -3.34 -12.17
C GLU A 65 -8.24 -2.94 -13.11
N GLN A 66 -8.79 -3.92 -13.84
CA GLN A 66 -9.94 -3.71 -14.72
C GLN A 66 -11.17 -3.28 -13.92
N GLY A 67 -11.47 -3.96 -12.79
CA GLY A 67 -12.64 -3.62 -12.00
C GLY A 67 -12.58 -2.23 -11.34
N LEU A 68 -11.38 -1.72 -11.11
CA LEU A 68 -11.17 -0.36 -10.60
C LEU A 68 -11.22 0.71 -11.69
N ASN A 69 -10.90 0.36 -12.94
CA ASN A 69 -11.05 1.26 -14.09
C ASN A 69 -12.52 1.36 -14.54
N GLU A 70 -13.28 0.28 -14.40
CA GLU A 70 -14.67 0.20 -14.84
C GLU A 70 -15.58 -0.26 -13.68
N PRO A 71 -16.05 0.67 -12.83
CA PRO A 71 -16.84 0.36 -11.63
C PRO A 71 -18.29 -0.02 -11.99
N THR A 72 -18.46 -1.22 -12.54
CA THR A 72 -19.76 -1.84 -12.79
C THR A 72 -20.04 -2.92 -11.73
N PRO A 73 -21.31 -3.28 -11.46
CA PRO A 73 -21.64 -4.35 -10.51
C PRO A 73 -21.05 -5.72 -10.88
N GLU A 74 -20.89 -5.99 -12.18
CA GLU A 74 -20.27 -7.22 -12.68
C GLU A 74 -18.75 -7.20 -12.40
N ASN A 75 -18.10 -6.08 -12.70
CA ASN A 75 -16.67 -5.91 -12.46
C ASN A 75 -16.32 -5.86 -10.96
N ARG A 76 -17.21 -5.33 -10.12
CA ARG A 76 -17.10 -5.44 -8.66
C ARG A 76 -17.06 -6.90 -8.23
N ASN A 77 -18.00 -7.72 -8.70
CA ASN A 77 -18.02 -9.16 -8.38
C ASN A 77 -16.74 -9.86 -8.86
N ARG A 78 -16.20 -9.48 -10.02
CA ARG A 78 -14.92 -10.02 -10.52
C ARG A 78 -13.76 -9.63 -9.61
N LEU A 79 -13.67 -8.35 -9.23
CA LEU A 79 -12.68 -7.84 -8.30
C LEU A 79 -12.74 -8.53 -6.94
N GLU A 80 -13.93 -8.68 -6.34
CA GLU A 80 -14.11 -9.34 -5.04
C GLU A 80 -13.73 -10.84 -5.10
N ARG A 81 -14.06 -11.50 -6.21
CA ARG A 81 -13.61 -12.89 -6.46
C ARG A 81 -12.10 -12.98 -6.63
N ALA A 82 -11.50 -12.02 -7.31
CA ALA A 82 -10.05 -11.99 -7.53
C ALA A 82 -9.28 -11.81 -6.21
N LEU A 83 -9.74 -10.89 -5.35
CA LEU A 83 -9.18 -10.71 -4.00
C LEU A 83 -9.34 -11.97 -3.15
N THR A 84 -10.50 -12.63 -3.22
CA THR A 84 -10.74 -13.90 -2.50
C THR A 84 -9.79 -15.00 -2.98
N ARG A 85 -9.64 -15.20 -4.29
CA ARG A 85 -8.74 -16.23 -4.85
C ARG A 85 -7.28 -15.97 -4.51
N LEU A 86 -6.85 -14.70 -4.57
CA LEU A 86 -5.53 -14.31 -4.10
C LEU A 86 -5.36 -14.70 -2.64
N ALA A 87 -6.30 -14.35 -1.76
CA ALA A 87 -6.22 -14.68 -0.34
C ALA A 87 -6.16 -16.19 -0.08
N GLU A 88 -6.99 -16.98 -0.77
CA GLU A 88 -6.99 -18.44 -0.68
C GLU A 88 -5.67 -19.05 -1.17
N SER A 89 -5.07 -18.47 -2.21
CA SER A 89 -3.80 -18.92 -2.79
C SER A 89 -2.56 -18.36 -2.08
N THR A 90 -2.72 -17.45 -1.11
CA THR A 90 -1.60 -16.77 -0.46
C THR A 90 -0.85 -17.68 0.53
N GLY A 91 -1.52 -18.70 1.10
CA GLY A 91 -0.91 -19.60 2.08
C GLY A 91 -0.30 -18.82 3.26
N ASP A 92 0.97 -19.10 3.57
CA ASP A 92 1.74 -18.45 4.65
C ASP A 92 2.34 -17.08 4.28
N ALA A 93 2.13 -16.57 3.06
CA ALA A 93 2.69 -15.28 2.63
C ALA A 93 1.95 -14.10 3.28
N ARG A 94 2.23 -13.87 4.57
CA ARG A 94 1.59 -12.87 5.43
C ARG A 94 1.57 -11.48 4.79
N THR A 95 2.67 -11.07 4.16
CA THR A 95 2.80 -9.76 3.49
C THR A 95 1.84 -9.62 2.31
N ALA A 96 1.64 -10.68 1.52
CA ALA A 96 0.66 -10.68 0.43
C ALA A 96 -0.77 -10.68 0.98
N ALA A 97 -1.05 -11.43 2.06
CA ALA A 97 -2.38 -11.45 2.70
C ALA A 97 -2.76 -10.08 3.27
N GLU A 98 -1.81 -9.40 3.94
CA GLU A 98 -1.99 -8.03 4.44
C GLU A 98 -2.22 -7.04 3.30
N ALA A 99 -1.53 -7.20 2.17
CA ALA A 99 -1.74 -6.36 0.99
C ALA A 99 -3.14 -6.56 0.38
N ILE A 100 -3.61 -7.80 0.27
CA ILE A 100 -4.96 -8.13 -0.22
C ILE A 100 -6.02 -7.52 0.70
N ALA A 101 -5.89 -7.70 2.02
CA ALA A 101 -6.81 -7.13 3.00
C ALA A 101 -6.85 -5.59 2.92
N ALA A 102 -5.69 -4.95 2.79
CA ALA A 102 -5.60 -3.50 2.63
C ALA A 102 -6.31 -3.02 1.35
N ILE A 103 -6.13 -3.72 0.22
CA ILE A 103 -6.84 -3.40 -1.02
C ILE A 103 -8.35 -3.49 -0.81
N SER A 104 -8.86 -4.56 -0.20
CA SER A 104 -10.30 -4.71 0.07
C SER A 104 -10.88 -3.52 0.84
N VAL A 105 -10.16 -3.04 1.87
CA VAL A 105 -10.58 -1.88 2.66
C VAL A 105 -10.56 -0.60 1.83
N ILE A 106 -9.50 -0.36 1.07
CA ILE A 106 -9.37 0.84 0.24
C ILE A 106 -10.45 0.88 -0.84
N VAL A 107 -10.71 -0.25 -1.49
CA VAL A 107 -11.75 -0.38 -2.53
C VAL A 107 -13.14 -0.12 -1.94
N ALA A 108 -13.47 -0.74 -0.80
CA ALA A 108 -14.75 -0.52 -0.13
C ALA A 108 -14.96 0.95 0.30
N ALA A 109 -13.89 1.65 0.67
CA ALA A 109 -13.97 3.05 1.13
C ALA A 109 -14.03 4.06 -0.02
N ASN A 110 -13.42 3.78 -1.19
CA ASN A 110 -13.20 4.77 -2.23
C ASN A 110 -13.92 4.51 -3.56
N TRP A 111 -14.46 3.30 -3.76
CA TRP A 111 -15.27 2.95 -4.93
C TRP A 111 -16.70 2.59 -4.49
N PRO A 112 -17.61 3.58 -4.40
CA PRO A 112 -19.03 3.29 -4.22
C PRO A 112 -19.57 2.73 -5.54
N PHE A 113 -19.77 1.41 -5.58
CA PHE A 113 -20.41 0.71 -6.70
C PHE A 113 -21.93 0.70 -6.55
#